data_AF-A0A261FV27-F1
#
_entry.id   AF-A0A261FV27-F1
#
_cell.length_a   1.000
_cell.length_b   1.000
_cell.length_c   1.000
_cell.angle_alpha   90.00
_cell.angle_beta   90.00
_cell.angle_gamma   90.00
#
_symmetry.space_group_name_H-M   'P 1'
#
loop_
_entity.id
_entity.type
_entity.pdbx_description
1 polymer ?
#
loop_
_entity_poly.entity_id
_entity_poly.type
_entity_poly.pdbx_seq_one_letter_code
_entity_poly.pdbx_strand_id
1 'polypeptide(L)'
;RLVTGDRCAGLVAAVNELLPEARYQRCMVHFERNILAKVNPRNREWAADALKAVFAMESRDKALEKAESVAKELETRKLREAAKCLREGISETTTYLLDDYPREHRRRIRTNNMIERLNREIRRRTRVVGSFPDGRSALMLVCARVRYVTSNEWSTRRYLDMSRLGESVPVAN
;
A
#
# COMPACT_ATOMS: atom_id res chain seq x y z
N ARG A 1 8.10 13.10 -4.68
CA ARG A 1 7.97 12.46 -3.33
C ARG A 1 6.82 11.44 -3.36
N LEU A 2 6.76 10.45 -2.46
CA LEU A 2 5.71 9.41 -2.44
C LEU A 2 5.29 9.07 -1.00
N VAL A 3 3.98 8.98 -0.74
CA VAL A 3 3.42 8.50 0.51
C VAL A 3 2.59 7.25 0.25
N THR A 4 2.93 6.13 0.91
CA THR A 4 2.18 4.87 0.79
C THR A 4 1.33 4.61 2.03
N GLY A 5 0.04 4.35 1.87
CA GLY A 5 -0.88 4.07 2.99
C GLY A 5 -2.09 3.21 2.61
N ASP A 6 -2.98 2.93 3.56
CA ASP A 6 -4.17 2.08 3.40
C ASP A 6 -5.46 2.86 3.05
N ARG A 7 -5.32 4.11 2.59
CA ARG A 7 -6.38 5.08 2.28
C ARG A 7 -7.18 5.56 3.50
N CYS A 8 -6.52 5.78 4.64
CA CYS A 8 -7.10 6.58 5.71
C CYS A 8 -7.40 8.00 5.21
N ALA A 9 -8.67 8.44 5.27
CA ALA A 9 -9.11 9.72 4.73
C ALA A 9 -8.35 10.91 5.33
N GLY A 10 -8.11 10.89 6.65
CA GLY A 10 -7.33 11.92 7.33
C GLY A 10 -5.87 11.98 6.87
N LEU A 11 -5.25 10.82 6.59
CA LEU A 11 -3.90 10.78 6.04
C LEU A 11 -3.85 11.36 4.62
N VAL A 12 -4.80 11.00 3.77
CA VAL A 12 -4.86 11.51 2.38
C VAL A 12 -5.07 13.03 2.38
N ALA A 13 -5.98 13.53 3.21
CA ALA A 13 -6.20 14.97 3.36
C ALA A 13 -4.92 15.70 3.83
N ALA A 14 -4.28 15.20 4.89
CA ALA A 14 -3.06 15.80 5.42
C ALA A 14 -1.89 15.75 4.42
N VAL A 15 -1.76 14.69 3.62
CA VAL A 15 -0.74 14.60 2.57
C VAL A 15 -0.98 15.66 1.49
N ASN A 16 -2.23 15.83 1.05
CA ASN A 16 -2.56 16.83 0.03
C ASN A 16 -2.34 18.26 0.53
N GLU A 17 -2.58 18.52 1.82
CA GLU A 17 -2.41 19.83 2.44
C GLU A 17 -0.95 20.16 2.75
N LEU A 18 -0.24 19.25 3.42
CA LEU A 18 1.10 19.50 3.97
C LEU A 18 2.24 19.11 3.02
N LEU A 19 1.97 18.25 2.03
CA LEU A 19 2.96 17.71 1.09
C LEU A 19 2.40 17.72 -0.35
N PRO A 20 2.08 18.90 -0.93
CA PRO A 20 1.40 19.00 -2.22
C PRO A 20 2.18 18.37 -3.40
N GLU A 21 3.51 18.30 -3.30
CA GLU A 21 4.38 17.66 -4.29
C GLU A 21 4.51 16.13 -4.10
N ALA A 22 3.93 15.58 -3.04
CA ALA A 22 3.97 14.14 -2.78
C ALA A 22 2.78 13.46 -3.46
N ARG A 23 3.07 12.43 -4.26
CA ARG A 23 2.02 11.56 -4.78
C ARG A 23 1.57 10.57 -3.71
N TYR A 24 0.30 10.21 -3.74
CA TYR A 24 -0.25 9.17 -2.87
C TYR A 24 -0.26 7.79 -3.57
N GLN A 25 0.21 6.76 -2.85
CA GLN A 25 0.14 5.37 -3.25
C GLN A 25 -0.73 4.60 -2.26
N ARG A 26 -1.83 4.04 -2.74
CA ARG A 26 -2.64 3.13 -1.94
C ARG A 26 -1.97 1.76 -1.87
N CYS A 27 -1.88 1.16 -0.70
CA CYS A 27 -1.28 -0.16 -0.53
C CYS A 27 -2.06 -1.22 -1.32
N MET A 28 -1.37 -1.90 -2.24
CA MET A 28 -1.93 -2.92 -3.14
C MET A 28 -2.63 -4.04 -2.38
N VAL A 29 -2.01 -4.55 -1.31
CA VAL A 29 -2.57 -5.65 -0.50
C VAL A 29 -3.89 -5.26 0.18
N HIS A 30 -3.96 -4.04 0.71
CA HIS A 30 -5.20 -3.54 1.33
C HIS A 30 -6.28 -3.28 0.28
N PHE A 31 -5.88 -2.76 -0.89
CA PHE A 31 -6.79 -2.55 -1.99
C PHE A 31 -7.39 -3.87 -2.52
N GLU A 32 -6.56 -4.89 -2.77
CA GLU A 32 -7.02 -6.23 -3.15
C GLU A 32 -7.99 -6.80 -2.11
N ARG A 33 -7.66 -6.71 -0.82
CA ARG A 33 -8.54 -7.17 0.26
C ARG A 33 -9.89 -6.44 0.24
N ASN A 34 -9.90 -5.14 0.00
CA ASN A 34 -11.12 -4.32 -0.05
C ASN A 34 -12.03 -4.68 -1.24
N ILE A 35 -11.45 -5.09 -2.37
CA ILE A 35 -12.20 -5.60 -3.53
C ILE A 35 -12.71 -7.00 -3.23
N LEU A 36 -11.85 -7.92 -2.78
CA LEU A 36 -12.21 -9.31 -2.50
C LEU A 36 -13.25 -9.42 -1.38
N ALA A 37 -13.32 -8.48 -0.45
CA ALA A 37 -14.39 -8.42 0.55
C ALA A 37 -15.79 -8.20 -0.06
N LYS A 38 -15.87 -7.66 -1.28
CA LYS A 38 -17.11 -7.41 -2.03
C LYS A 38 -17.43 -8.52 -3.03
N VAL A 39 -16.64 -9.60 -3.05
CA VAL A 39 -16.79 -10.73 -3.97
C VAL A 39 -17.33 -11.93 -3.22
N ASN A 40 -18.36 -12.58 -3.77
CA ASN A 40 -18.91 -13.81 -3.20
C ASN A 40 -17.89 -14.97 -3.25
N PRO A 41 -17.99 -15.98 -2.36
CA PRO A 41 -17.02 -17.07 -2.28
C PRO A 41 -16.77 -17.78 -3.63
N ARG A 42 -17.83 -17.99 -4.42
CA ARG A 42 -17.76 -18.69 -5.72
C ARG A 42 -16.86 -17.99 -6.74
N ASN A 43 -16.77 -16.66 -6.72
CA ASN A 43 -15.96 -15.89 -7.67
C ASN A 43 -14.64 -15.41 -7.06
N ARG A 44 -14.35 -15.72 -5.79
CA ARG A 44 -13.24 -15.13 -5.04
C ARG A 44 -11.87 -15.51 -5.61
N GLU A 45 -11.70 -16.77 -6.02
CA GLU A 45 -10.46 -17.27 -6.61
C GLU A 45 -10.18 -16.60 -7.95
N TRP A 46 -11.15 -16.64 -8.87
CA TRP A 46 -11.06 -15.93 -10.15
C TRP A 46 -10.77 -14.44 -9.98
N ALA A 47 -11.45 -13.75 -9.05
CA ALA A 47 -11.23 -12.34 -8.81
C ALA A 47 -9.81 -12.05 -8.27
N ALA A 48 -9.29 -12.93 -7.40
CA ALA A 48 -7.93 -12.80 -6.91
C ALA A 48 -6.89 -12.92 -8.04
N ASP A 49 -7.07 -13.88 -8.95
CA ASP A 49 -6.16 -14.06 -10.08
C ASP A 49 -6.28 -12.94 -11.11
N ALA A 50 -7.50 -12.44 -11.36
CA ALA A 50 -7.72 -11.28 -12.20
C ALA A 50 -7.00 -10.02 -11.66
N LEU A 51 -7.07 -9.78 -10.34
CA LEU A 51 -6.36 -8.67 -9.69
C LEU A 51 -4.84 -8.86 -9.74
N LYS A 52 -4.32 -10.08 -9.54
CA LYS A 52 -2.89 -10.36 -9.73
C LYS A 52 -2.43 -10.04 -11.15
N ALA A 53 -3.24 -10.35 -12.16
CA ALA A 53 -2.93 -10.04 -13.56
C ALA A 53 -2.86 -8.51 -13.80
N VAL A 54 -3.73 -7.72 -13.17
CA VAL A 54 -3.65 -6.25 -13.22
C VAL A 54 -2.31 -5.75 -12.68
N PHE A 55 -1.88 -6.24 -11.52
CA PHE A 55 -0.63 -5.81 -10.88
C PHE A 55 0.64 -6.48 -11.42
N ALA A 56 0.51 -7.39 -12.39
CA ALA A 56 1.63 -7.97 -13.12
C ALA A 56 2.05 -7.10 -14.33
N MET A 57 1.22 -6.12 -14.73
CA MET A 57 1.54 -5.23 -15.84
C MET A 57 2.73 -4.32 -15.52
N GLU A 58 3.64 -4.15 -16.49
CA GLU A 58 4.88 -3.36 -16.30
C GLU A 58 4.70 -1.86 -16.46
N SER A 59 3.67 -1.44 -17.20
CA SER A 59 3.29 -0.05 -17.45
C SER A 59 1.98 0.28 -16.74
N ARG A 60 1.88 1.53 -16.26
CA ARG A 60 0.67 2.06 -15.62
C ARG A 60 -0.53 2.01 -16.58
N ASP A 61 -0.36 2.41 -17.83
CA ASP A 61 -1.47 2.46 -18.80
C ASP A 61 -2.04 1.07 -19.05
N LYS A 62 -1.15 0.09 -19.26
CA LYS A 62 -1.54 -1.31 -19.40
C LYS A 62 -2.23 -1.87 -18.14
N ALA A 63 -1.79 -1.45 -16.95
CA ALA A 63 -2.45 -1.83 -15.70
C ALA A 63 -3.87 -1.23 -15.60
N LEU A 64 -4.05 0.02 -16.02
CA LEU A 64 -5.36 0.68 -16.04
C LEU A 64 -6.31 0.05 -17.07
N GLU A 65 -5.83 -0.24 -18.28
CA GLU A 65 -6.59 -0.95 -19.31
C GLU A 65 -7.02 -2.34 -18.83
N LYS A 66 -6.09 -3.10 -18.24
CA LYS A 66 -6.39 -4.42 -17.69
C LYS A 66 -7.38 -4.33 -16.54
N ALA A 67 -7.26 -3.33 -15.67
CA ALA A 67 -8.21 -3.11 -14.59
C ALA A 67 -9.62 -2.80 -15.11
N GLU A 68 -9.75 -2.03 -16.18
CA GLU A 68 -11.06 -1.76 -16.79
C GLU A 68 -11.66 -3.02 -17.43
N SER A 69 -10.85 -3.86 -18.09
CA SER A 69 -11.29 -5.17 -18.56
C SER A 69 -11.80 -6.05 -17.41
N VAL A 70 -11.06 -6.11 -16.30
CA VAL A 70 -11.46 -6.88 -15.11
C VAL A 70 -12.71 -6.28 -14.47
N ALA A 71 -12.88 -4.96 -14.45
CA ALA A 71 -14.08 -4.31 -13.95
C ALA A 71 -15.32 -4.69 -14.76
N LYS A 72 -15.22 -4.74 -16.09
CA LYS A 72 -16.30 -5.23 -16.97
C LYS A 72 -16.64 -6.69 -16.69
N GLU A 73 -15.63 -7.55 -16.51
CA GLU A 73 -15.87 -8.97 -16.15
C GLU A 73 -16.48 -9.14 -14.75
N LEU A 74 -16.14 -8.27 -13.80
CA LEU A 74 -16.80 -8.23 -12.49
C LEU A 74 -18.29 -7.86 -12.65
N GLU A 75 -18.63 -6.92 -13.53
CA GLU A 75 -20.00 -6.52 -13.80
C GLU A 75 -20.82 -7.63 -14.45
N THR A 76 -20.28 -8.36 -15.43
CA THR A 76 -20.97 -9.51 -16.05
C THR A 76 -21.26 -10.61 -15.04
N ARG A 77 -20.39 -10.77 -14.03
CA ARG A 77 -20.57 -11.69 -12.89
C ARG A 77 -21.48 -11.13 -11.79
N LYS A 78 -22.14 -9.99 -12.01
CA LYS A 78 -23.02 -9.29 -11.05
C LYS A 78 -22.30 -8.79 -9.79
N LEU A 79 -20.99 -8.52 -9.87
CA LEU A 79 -20.14 -8.03 -8.77
C LEU A 79 -19.89 -6.51 -8.87
N ARG A 80 -20.98 -5.74 -8.97
CA ARG A 80 -20.93 -4.29 -9.24
C ARG A 80 -20.11 -3.50 -8.21
N GLU A 81 -20.24 -3.81 -6.92
CA GLU A 81 -19.50 -3.14 -5.86
C GLU A 81 -17.98 -3.40 -5.94
N ALA A 82 -17.58 -4.59 -6.34
CA ALA A 82 -16.17 -4.93 -6.56
C ALA A 82 -15.60 -4.17 -7.78
N ALA A 83 -16.37 -4.08 -8.87
CA ALA A 83 -16.00 -3.32 -10.06
C ALA A 83 -15.85 -1.83 -9.76
N LYS A 84 -16.81 -1.23 -9.05
CA LYS A 84 -16.76 0.16 -8.58
C LYS A 84 -15.52 0.41 -7.72
N CYS A 85 -15.27 -0.46 -6.74
CA CYS A 85 -14.11 -0.34 -5.87
C CYS A 85 -12.78 -0.42 -6.65
N LEU A 86 -12.70 -1.29 -7.67
CA LEU A 86 -11.53 -1.38 -8.55
C LEU A 86 -11.31 -0.07 -9.33
N ARG A 87 -12.34 0.47 -9.99
CA ARG A 87 -12.24 1.70 -10.79
C ARG A 87 -11.82 2.91 -9.94
N GLU A 88 -12.41 3.06 -8.75
CA GLU A 88 -12.13 4.20 -7.88
C GLU A 88 -10.72 4.19 -7.29
N GLY A 89 -10.11 3.01 -7.11
CA GLY A 89 -8.84 2.88 -6.39
C GLY A 89 -7.64 2.50 -7.25
N ILE A 90 -7.83 2.07 -8.50
CA ILE A 90 -6.72 1.57 -9.32
C ILE A 90 -5.69 2.66 -9.63
N SER A 91 -6.13 3.89 -9.88
CA SER A 91 -5.23 5.02 -10.17
C SER A 91 -4.29 5.29 -8.99
N GLU A 92 -4.82 5.35 -7.76
CA GLU A 92 -4.03 5.52 -6.52
C GLU A 92 -3.13 4.31 -6.23
N THR A 93 -3.56 3.10 -6.63
CA THR A 93 -2.82 1.86 -6.34
C THR A 93 -1.72 1.57 -7.37
N THR A 94 -1.71 2.27 -8.50
CA THR A 94 -0.71 2.11 -9.57
C THR A 94 0.27 3.29 -9.66
N THR A 95 0.23 4.24 -8.72
CA THR A 95 1.16 5.38 -8.65
C THR A 95 2.63 4.95 -8.69
N TYR A 96 2.97 3.80 -8.09
CA TYR A 96 4.31 3.23 -8.10
C TYR A 96 4.85 2.84 -9.48
N LEU A 97 3.99 2.73 -10.50
CA LEU A 97 4.38 2.40 -11.88
C LEU A 97 4.80 3.63 -12.69
N LEU A 98 4.65 4.85 -12.14
CA LEU A 98 5.11 6.08 -12.78
C LEU A 98 6.63 6.06 -13.01
N ASP A 99 7.06 6.75 -14.06
CA ASP A 99 8.47 6.81 -14.47
C ASP A 99 9.35 7.55 -13.46
N ASP A 100 8.76 8.44 -12.66
CA ASP A 100 9.40 9.11 -11.52
C ASP A 100 9.95 8.11 -10.47
N TYR A 101 9.55 6.84 -10.49
CA TYR A 101 9.92 5.83 -9.50
C TYR A 101 10.73 4.66 -10.08
N PRO A 102 11.93 4.38 -9.53
CA PRO A 102 12.78 3.28 -9.98
C PRO A 102 12.10 1.91 -9.92
N ARG A 103 12.32 1.09 -10.95
CA ARG A 103 11.72 -0.25 -11.08
C ARG A 103 12.05 -1.15 -9.90
N GLU A 104 13.23 -1.03 -9.34
CA GLU A 104 13.73 -1.82 -8.22
C GLU A 104 13.02 -1.50 -6.91
N HIS A 105 12.45 -0.29 -6.80
CA HIS A 105 11.69 0.14 -5.64
C HIS A 105 10.24 -0.34 -5.69
N ARG A 106 9.68 -0.58 -6.89
CA ARG A 106 8.26 -0.93 -7.13
C ARG A 106 7.75 -2.04 -6.22
N ARG A 107 8.53 -3.12 -6.05
CA ARG A 107 8.15 -4.27 -5.20
C ARG A 107 7.92 -3.87 -3.74
N ARG A 108 8.70 -2.91 -3.23
CA ARG A 108 8.62 -2.45 -1.83
C ARG A 108 7.55 -1.38 -1.67
N ILE A 109 7.51 -0.38 -2.55
CA ILE A 109 6.61 0.78 -2.44
C ILE A 109 5.13 0.45 -2.71
N ARG A 110 4.84 -0.62 -3.46
CA ARG A 110 3.45 -1.07 -3.73
C ARG A 110 2.73 -1.63 -2.50
N THR A 111 3.45 -1.89 -1.40
CA THR A 111 2.89 -2.41 -0.15
C THR A 111 3.34 -1.58 1.05
N ASN A 112 2.63 -1.70 2.18
CA ASN A 112 3.05 -1.13 3.47
C ASN A 112 3.62 -2.18 4.44
N ASN A 113 4.16 -3.29 3.90
CA ASN A 113 4.55 -4.48 4.69
C ASN A 113 5.56 -4.18 5.81
N MET A 114 6.47 -3.22 5.61
CA MET A 114 7.44 -2.84 6.63
C MET A 114 6.76 -2.30 7.89
N ILE A 115 5.80 -1.38 7.72
CA ILE A 115 5.03 -0.80 8.84
C ILE A 115 4.06 -1.84 9.41
N GLU A 116 3.40 -2.65 8.57
CA GLU A 116 2.52 -3.72 9.04
C GLU A 116 3.26 -4.77 9.88
N ARG A 117 4.52 -5.06 9.55
CA ARG A 117 5.36 -5.93 10.35
C ARG A 117 5.65 -5.34 11.72
N LEU A 118 6.05 -4.07 11.78
CA LEU A 118 6.26 -3.35 13.03
C LEU A 118 4.98 -3.32 13.88
N ASN A 119 3.83 -2.98 13.27
CA ASN A 119 2.53 -2.97 13.93
C ASN A 119 2.16 -4.34 14.50
N ARG A 120 2.44 -5.42 13.76
CA ARG A 120 2.23 -6.80 14.24
C ARG A 120 3.09 -7.11 15.45
N GLU A 121 4.34 -6.67 15.48
CA GLU A 121 5.23 -6.89 16.62
C GLU A 121 4.81 -6.08 17.84
N ILE A 122 4.40 -4.83 17.66
CA ILE A 122 3.81 -4.00 18.72
C ILE A 122 2.58 -4.71 19.29
N ARG A 123 1.63 -5.14 18.44
CA ARG A 123 0.43 -5.88 18.86
C ARG A 123 0.75 -7.16 19.62
N ARG A 124 1.80 -7.90 19.21
CA ARG A 124 2.24 -9.11 19.93
C ARG A 124 2.71 -8.79 21.34
N ARG A 125 3.43 -7.68 21.53
CA ARG A 125 3.96 -7.27 22.85
C ARG A 125 2.88 -6.65 23.73
N THR A 126 1.99 -5.84 23.18
CA THR A 126 0.87 -5.24 23.95
C THR A 126 -0.16 -6.29 24.36
N ARG A 127 -0.43 -7.30 23.52
CA ARG A 127 -1.42 -8.35 23.83
C ARG A 127 -1.12 -9.14 25.09
N VAL A 128 0.15 -9.36 25.42
CA VAL A 128 0.55 -10.12 26.63
C VAL A 128 0.31 -9.30 27.90
N VAL A 129 0.34 -7.97 27.81
CA VAL A 129 0.10 -7.08 28.97
C VAL A 129 -1.38 -7.09 29.38
N GLY A 130 -2.30 -7.31 28.42
CA GLY A 130 -3.75 -7.34 28.67
C GLY A 130 -4.34 -5.95 28.88
N SER A 131 -4.00 -5.30 29.99
CA SER A 131 -4.44 -3.94 30.33
C SER A 131 -3.27 -3.08 30.80
N PHE A 132 -3.21 -1.83 30.35
CA PHE A 132 -2.21 -0.86 30.78
C PHE A 132 -2.78 0.03 31.89
N PRO A 133 -1.96 0.41 32.89
CA PRO A 133 -2.38 1.35 33.93
C PRO A 133 -2.83 2.71 33.38
N ASP A 134 -2.16 3.17 32.32
CA ASP A 134 -2.42 4.46 31.68
C ASP A 134 -1.84 4.52 30.25
N GLY A 135 -2.18 5.58 29.51
CA GLY A 135 -1.74 5.77 28.12
C GLY A 135 -0.23 5.96 27.95
N ARG A 136 0.48 6.54 28.92
CA ARG A 136 1.95 6.68 28.90
C ARG A 136 2.63 5.33 29.06
N SER A 137 2.10 4.47 29.93
CA SER A 137 2.58 3.09 30.08
C SER A 137 2.49 2.31 28.75
N ALA A 138 1.37 2.45 28.02
CA ALA A 138 1.23 1.89 26.69
C ALA A 138 2.21 2.51 25.68
N LEU A 139 2.31 3.84 25.66
CA LEU A 139 3.21 4.58 24.78
C LEU A 139 4.67 4.18 24.98
N MET A 140 5.13 4.04 26.23
CA MET A 140 6.49 3.61 26.54
C MET A 140 6.82 2.25 25.92
N LEU A 141 5.92 1.28 26.03
CA LEU A 141 6.13 -0.06 25.45
C LEU A 141 6.18 0.00 23.92
N VAL A 142 5.28 0.79 23.31
CA VAL A 142 5.29 1.02 21.86
C VAL A 142 6.61 1.66 21.42
N CYS A 143 7.01 2.76 22.05
CA CYS A 143 8.26 3.48 21.74
C CYS A 143 9.49 2.59 21.96
N ALA A 144 9.55 1.83 23.04
CA ALA A 144 10.61 0.87 23.30
C ALA A 144 10.70 -0.18 22.18
N ARG A 145 9.55 -0.69 21.71
CA ARG A 145 9.54 -1.65 20.60
C ARG A 145 9.96 -1.02 19.28
N VAL A 146 9.49 0.18 18.97
CA VAL A 146 9.91 0.93 17.78
C VAL A 146 11.42 1.14 17.79
N ARG A 147 11.97 1.66 18.90
CA ARG A 147 13.43 1.87 19.06
C ARG A 147 14.21 0.58 18.90
N TYR A 148 13.72 -0.53 19.45
CA TYR A 148 14.37 -1.83 19.29
C TYR A 148 14.43 -2.25 17.82
N VAL A 149 13.30 -2.19 17.10
CA VAL A 149 13.22 -2.63 15.70
C VAL A 149 14.07 -1.73 14.80
N THR A 150 14.02 -0.41 15.01
CA THR A 150 14.81 0.53 14.22
C THR A 150 16.30 0.31 14.43
N SER A 151 16.73 0.09 15.68
CA SER A 151 18.16 -0.03 16.02
C SER A 151 18.76 -1.39 15.70
N ASN A 152 17.98 -2.48 15.65
CA ASN A 152 18.49 -3.83 15.46
C ASN A 152 18.12 -4.44 14.10
N GLU A 153 16.94 -4.14 13.57
CA GLU A 153 16.43 -4.77 12.34
C GLU A 153 16.56 -3.86 11.13
N TRP A 154 16.29 -2.56 11.28
CA TRP A 154 16.28 -1.62 10.15
C TRP A 154 17.65 -0.97 9.92
N SER A 155 18.44 -0.77 10.98
CA SER A 155 19.83 -0.29 10.89
C SER A 155 20.73 -1.21 10.08
N THR A 156 20.46 -2.51 10.07
CA THR A 156 21.29 -3.53 9.43
C THR A 156 20.95 -3.77 7.96
N ARG A 157 19.90 -3.12 7.43
CA ARG A 157 19.39 -3.40 6.07
C ARG A 157 18.97 -2.12 5.36
N ARG A 158 19.49 -1.93 4.15
CA ARG A 158 19.02 -0.88 3.25
C ARG A 158 17.61 -1.22 2.71
N TYR A 159 16.60 -0.47 3.14
CA TYR A 159 15.21 -0.72 2.72
C TYR A 159 14.94 -0.24 1.29
N LEU A 160 15.43 0.94 0.92
CA LEU A 160 15.39 1.48 -0.44
C LEU A 160 16.77 2.04 -0.79
N ASP A 161 17.15 1.94 -2.06
CA ASP A 161 18.41 2.49 -2.55
C ASP A 161 18.19 3.95 -2.98
N MET A 162 18.45 4.88 -2.06
CA MET A 162 18.09 6.28 -2.28
C MET A 162 18.88 6.94 -3.42
N SER A 163 20.03 6.40 -3.83
CA SER A 163 20.79 6.93 -4.98
C SER A 163 20.00 6.85 -6.29
N ARG A 164 19.08 5.88 -6.40
CA ARG A 164 18.31 5.63 -7.62
C ARG A 164 17.15 6.60 -7.83
N LEU A 165 16.76 7.36 -6.80
CA LEU A 165 15.62 8.28 -6.89
C LEU A 165 15.90 9.51 -7.77
N GLY A 166 17.15 9.75 -8.16
CA GLY A 166 17.54 10.83 -9.08
C GLY A 166 17.89 10.38 -10.50
N GLU A 167 18.02 9.07 -10.76
CA GLU A 167 18.42 8.55 -12.09
C GLU A 167 17.28 8.63 -13.12
N SER A 168 16.03 8.74 -12.67
CA SER A 168 14.82 8.77 -13.50
C SER A 168 14.14 10.14 -13.58
N VAL A 169 14.74 11.18 -12.99
CA VAL A 169 14.21 12.55 -13.06
C VAL A 169 14.97 13.26 -14.19
N PRO A 170 14.33 13.60 -15.32
CA PRO A 170 14.93 14.54 -16.24
C PRO A 170 15.15 15.84 -15.45
N VAL A 171 16.38 16.34 -15.44
CA VAL A 171 16.68 17.66 -14.89
C VAL A 171 15.77 18.64 -15.64
N ALA A 172 14.77 19.18 -14.94
CA ALA A 172 14.00 20.29 -15.46
C ALA A 172 14.97 21.48 -15.54
N ASN A 173 15.29 21.90 -16.76
CA ASN A 173 15.92 23.19 -17.04
C ASN A 173 15.00 24.34 -16.60
#